data_AF-A0A8T8I7T9-F1
#
_entry.id   AF-A0A8T8I7T9-F1
#
_cell.length_a   1.000
_cell.length_b   1.000
_cell.length_c   1.000
_cell.angle_alpha   90.00
_cell.angle_beta   90.00
_cell.angle_gamma   90.00
#
_symmetry.space_group_name_H-M   'P 1'
#
loop_
_entity.id
_entity.type
_entity.pdbx_description
1 polymer ?
#
loop_
_entity_poly.entity_id
_entity_poly.type
_entity_poly.pdbx_seq_one_letter_code
_entity_poly.pdbx_strand_id
1 'polypeptide(L)'
;MLPRGMSFDAWQRIGRHVLNAAESTSWWIGDLLVYGQHAYGDRYEQAIARTSLDYQTLRNYAWIAKKFPLSRRRDKLSFGHHTEVAALTDEEQDTWLLRAERLGWSRNELRRRLRAARIAGSRATAAPRPDLVQSVKLQVSVQQHDRWRAAAEMTNQAMDDWIIETLDEAAGGEFPVLHGPGGEPAGEDQPEQG
;
A
#
# COMPACT_ATOMS: atom_id res chain seq x y z
N MET A 1 -16.58 24.70 -23.18
CA MET A 1 -16.19 24.63 -24.60
C MET A 1 -14.96 25.52 -24.82
N LEU A 2 -13.99 25.08 -25.63
CA LEU A 2 -12.80 25.90 -25.95
C LEU A 2 -13.11 26.86 -27.13
N PRO A 3 -12.59 28.10 -27.11
CA PRO A 3 -12.77 29.07 -28.21
C PRO A 3 -12.27 28.53 -29.55
N ARG A 4 -12.98 28.86 -30.64
CA ARG A 4 -12.51 28.58 -32.02
C ARG A 4 -11.39 29.56 -32.39
N GLY A 5 -10.35 29.08 -33.09
CA GLY A 5 -9.21 29.90 -33.53
C GLY A 5 -8.08 30.05 -32.50
N MET A 6 -8.05 29.23 -31.46
CA MET A 6 -6.98 29.23 -30.46
C MET A 6 -5.63 28.86 -31.08
N SER A 7 -4.57 29.62 -30.76
CA SER A 7 -3.21 29.27 -31.15
C SER A 7 -2.73 28.00 -30.46
N PHE A 8 -1.77 27.30 -31.09
CA PHE A 8 -1.18 26.09 -30.52
C PHE A 8 -0.57 26.33 -29.13
N ASP A 9 0.12 27.45 -28.93
CA ASP A 9 0.72 27.81 -27.63
C ASP A 9 -0.33 28.04 -26.54
N ALA A 10 -1.46 28.67 -26.88
CA ALA A 10 -2.58 28.87 -25.97
C ALA A 10 -3.23 27.52 -25.61
N TRP A 11 -3.39 26.61 -26.59
CA TRP A 11 -3.90 25.27 -26.36
C TRP A 11 -2.96 24.44 -25.45
N GLN A 12 -1.65 24.45 -25.72
CA GLN A 12 -0.66 23.75 -24.90
C GLN A 12 -0.63 24.28 -23.46
N ARG A 13 -0.73 25.60 -23.27
CA ARG A 13 -0.76 26.21 -21.93
C ARG A 13 -1.99 25.76 -21.14
N ILE A 14 -3.17 25.79 -21.76
CA ILE A 14 -4.42 25.31 -21.14
C ILE A 14 -4.32 23.83 -20.81
N GLY A 15 -3.81 23.00 -21.73
CA GLY A 15 -3.60 21.58 -21.47
C GLY A 15 -2.70 21.34 -20.25
N ARG A 16 -1.63 22.12 -20.09
CA ARG A 16 -0.74 22.06 -18.93
C ARG A 16 -1.45 22.42 -17.63
N HIS A 17 -2.29 23.45 -17.63
CA HIS A 17 -3.08 23.82 -16.45
C HIS A 17 -4.08 22.73 -16.05
N VAL A 18 -4.76 22.10 -17.03
CA VAL A 18 -5.68 21.00 -16.78
C VAL A 18 -4.95 19.79 -16.18
N LEU A 19 -3.79 19.43 -16.73
CA LEU A 19 -3.00 18.32 -16.20
C LEU A 19 -2.45 18.62 -14.79
N ASN A 20 -2.00 19.85 -14.53
CA ASN A 20 -1.57 20.26 -13.18
C ASN A 20 -2.72 20.22 -12.17
N ALA A 21 -3.92 20.64 -12.57
CA ALA A 21 -5.11 20.53 -11.74
C ALA A 21 -5.46 19.06 -11.46
N ALA A 22 -5.35 18.18 -12.46
CA ALA A 22 -5.58 16.75 -12.28
C ALA A 22 -4.59 16.11 -11.29
N GLU A 23 -3.31 16.50 -11.32
CA GLU A 23 -2.31 16.06 -10.32
C GLU A 23 -2.63 16.57 -8.91
N SER A 24 -3.24 17.76 -8.81
CA SER A 24 -3.69 18.33 -7.51
C SER A 24 -4.90 17.58 -6.94
N THR A 25 -5.77 17.04 -7.80
CA THR A 25 -6.92 16.24 -7.40
C THR A 25 -6.51 14.98 -6.63
N SER A 26 -5.41 14.32 -7.02
CA SER A 26 -4.90 13.14 -6.29
C SER A 26 -4.53 13.47 -4.85
N TRP A 27 -3.90 14.64 -4.62
CA TRP A 27 -3.60 15.13 -3.27
C TRP A 27 -4.86 15.38 -2.47
N TRP A 28 -5.83 16.10 -3.02
CA TRP A 28 -7.07 16.43 -2.32
C TRP A 28 -7.91 15.21 -1.97
N ILE A 29 -8.00 14.22 -2.87
CA ILE A 29 -8.68 12.96 -2.59
C ILE A 29 -7.97 12.21 -1.45
N GLY A 30 -6.64 12.13 -1.51
CA GLY A 30 -5.86 11.50 -0.45
C GLY A 30 -6.07 12.19 0.90
N ASP A 31 -6.00 13.52 0.94
CA ASP A 31 -6.20 14.32 2.16
C ASP A 31 -7.59 14.15 2.75
N LEU A 32 -8.63 14.16 1.91
CA LEU A 32 -10.01 13.93 2.35
C LEU A 32 -10.18 12.54 2.97
N LEU A 33 -9.58 11.51 2.37
CA LEU A 33 -9.62 10.14 2.88
C LEU A 33 -8.83 9.96 4.19
N VAL A 34 -7.72 10.68 4.35
CA VAL A 34 -6.94 10.70 5.60
C VAL A 34 -7.72 11.43 6.69
N TYR A 35 -8.28 12.60 6.40
CA TYR A 35 -9.10 13.36 7.32
C TYR A 35 -10.31 12.55 7.81
N GLY A 36 -11.01 11.89 6.88
CA GLY A 36 -12.18 11.08 7.18
C GLY A 36 -11.89 9.80 7.97
N GLN A 37 -10.63 9.42 8.20
CA GLN A 37 -10.28 8.15 8.84
C GLN A 37 -10.90 7.97 10.23
N HIS A 38 -11.00 9.04 11.01
CA HIS A 38 -11.51 8.98 12.39
C HIS A 38 -12.99 9.37 12.50
N ALA A 39 -13.58 9.96 11.46
CA ALA A 39 -14.92 10.54 11.49
C ALA A 39 -15.93 9.76 10.62
N TYR A 40 -15.47 9.04 9.59
CA TYR A 40 -16.34 8.42 8.58
C TYR A 40 -15.83 7.02 8.20
N GLY A 41 -16.51 5.99 8.69
CA GLY A 41 -16.18 4.57 8.42
C GLY A 41 -16.40 4.17 6.95
N ASP A 42 -17.36 4.79 6.28
CA ASP A 42 -17.78 4.55 4.89
C ASP A 42 -17.07 5.45 3.86
N ARG A 43 -16.04 6.20 4.25
CA ARG A 43 -15.36 7.19 3.39
C ARG A 43 -14.88 6.65 2.05
N TYR A 44 -14.45 5.38 2.00
CA TYR A 44 -14.01 4.76 0.76
C TYR A 44 -15.18 4.41 -0.15
N GLU A 45 -16.30 3.93 0.39
CA GLU A 45 -17.52 3.66 -0.38
C GLU A 45 -18.07 4.97 -0.97
N GLN A 46 -18.11 6.03 -0.18
CA GLN A 46 -18.52 7.35 -0.67
C GLN A 46 -17.58 7.89 -1.75
N ALA A 47 -16.26 7.72 -1.59
CA ALA A 47 -15.29 8.13 -2.60
C ALA A 47 -15.41 7.32 -3.89
N ILE A 48 -15.63 6.00 -3.81
CA ILE A 48 -15.88 5.15 -4.99
C ILE A 48 -17.19 5.52 -5.67
N ALA A 49 -18.24 5.86 -4.92
CA ALA A 49 -19.52 6.26 -5.52
C ALA A 49 -19.43 7.61 -6.26
N ARG A 50 -18.53 8.49 -5.83
CA ARG A 50 -18.36 9.86 -6.37
C ARG A 50 -17.21 10.01 -7.34
N THR A 51 -16.31 9.03 -7.41
CA THR A 51 -15.15 9.01 -8.29
C THR A 51 -15.17 7.77 -9.15
N SER A 52 -14.66 7.80 -10.37
CA SER A 52 -14.49 6.59 -11.18
C SER A 52 -13.21 5.81 -10.81
N LEU A 53 -12.72 5.98 -9.58
CA LEU A 53 -11.49 5.36 -9.10
C LEU A 53 -11.81 4.11 -8.27
N ASP A 54 -11.00 3.08 -8.45
CA ASP A 54 -11.11 1.85 -7.66
C ASP A 54 -10.58 2.06 -6.23
N TYR A 55 -10.96 1.14 -5.34
CA TYR A 55 -10.54 1.15 -3.93
C TYR A 55 -9.01 1.18 -3.76
N GLN A 56 -8.26 0.42 -4.55
CA GLN A 56 -6.81 0.31 -4.45
C GLN A 56 -6.11 1.62 -4.81
N THR A 57 -6.62 2.33 -5.81
CA THR A 57 -6.16 3.66 -6.21
C THR A 57 -6.41 4.68 -5.09
N LEU A 58 -7.63 4.69 -4.52
CA LEU A 58 -7.98 5.58 -3.41
C LEU A 58 -7.14 5.32 -2.16
N ARG A 59 -6.93 4.04 -1.80
CA ARG A 59 -6.07 3.65 -0.68
C ARG A 59 -4.62 4.10 -0.91
N ASN A 60 -4.11 3.97 -2.14
CA ASN A 60 -2.78 4.45 -2.48
C ASN A 60 -2.68 5.98 -2.33
N TYR A 61 -3.70 6.73 -2.76
CA TYR A 61 -3.73 8.18 -2.59
C TYR A 61 -3.71 8.60 -1.13
N ALA A 62 -4.54 7.97 -0.29
CA ALA A 62 -4.56 8.23 1.15
C ALA A 62 -3.20 7.91 1.81
N TRP A 63 -2.58 6.80 1.43
CA TRP A 63 -1.26 6.42 1.97
C TRP A 63 -0.17 7.43 1.61
N ILE A 64 -0.10 7.89 0.36
CA ILE A 64 0.87 8.89 -0.09
C ILE A 64 0.60 10.25 0.58
N ALA A 65 -0.66 10.68 0.64
CA ALA A 65 -1.05 11.92 1.32
C ALA A 65 -0.65 11.92 2.80
N LYS A 66 -0.80 10.78 3.48
CA LYS A 66 -0.35 10.60 4.88
C LYS A 66 1.17 10.68 5.01
N LYS A 67 1.94 10.15 4.05
CA LYS A 67 3.41 10.20 4.04
C LYS A 67 3.97 11.58 3.75
N PHE A 68 3.29 12.35 2.91
CA PHE A 68 3.70 13.70 2.52
C PHE A 68 2.70 14.73 3.05
N PRO A 69 2.84 15.19 4.31
CA PRO A 69 2.09 16.34 4.79
C PRO A 69 2.38 17.56 3.91
N LEU A 70 1.49 18.56 3.91
CA LEU A 70 1.59 19.74 3.04
C LEU A 70 2.99 20.40 3.05
N SER A 71 3.66 20.44 4.20
CA SER A 71 5.01 21.00 4.35
C SER A 71 6.13 20.24 3.62
N ARG A 72 5.92 18.95 3.31
CA ARG A 72 6.88 18.08 2.60
C ARG A 72 6.55 17.89 1.13
N ARG A 73 5.42 18.43 0.65
CA ARG A 73 5.07 18.41 -0.77
C ARG A 73 5.88 19.47 -1.51
N ARG A 74 6.40 19.09 -2.67
CA ARG A 74 7.15 20.01 -3.54
C ARG A 74 6.31 20.39 -4.74
N ASP A 75 5.90 21.65 -4.81
CA ASP A 75 4.98 22.15 -5.85
C ASP A 75 5.50 21.97 -7.29
N LYS A 76 6.81 21.87 -7.48
CA LYS A 76 7.43 21.62 -8.78
C LYS A 76 7.44 20.14 -9.18
N LEU A 77 7.05 19.24 -8.27
CA LEU A 77 7.03 17.80 -8.49
C LEU A 77 5.60 17.29 -8.44
N SER A 78 5.27 16.43 -9.41
CA SER A 78 3.94 15.85 -9.50
C SER A 78 3.66 14.84 -8.38
N PHE A 79 2.38 14.50 -8.16
CA PHE A 79 1.98 13.43 -7.23
C PHE A 79 2.73 12.13 -7.57
N GLY A 80 2.85 11.85 -8.88
CA GLY A 80 3.67 10.79 -9.44
C GLY A 80 5.09 10.69 -8.86
N HIS A 81 5.81 11.80 -8.70
CA HIS A 81 7.18 11.75 -8.14
C HIS A 81 7.20 11.27 -6.70
N HIS A 82 6.25 11.76 -5.89
CA HIS A 82 6.09 11.37 -4.51
C HIS A 82 5.73 9.88 -4.40
N THR A 83 4.94 9.35 -5.34
CA THR A 83 4.62 7.92 -5.38
C THR A 83 5.85 7.02 -5.51
N GLU A 84 6.88 7.46 -6.26
CA GLU A 84 8.09 6.64 -6.49
C GLU A 84 8.95 6.48 -5.24
N VAL A 85 8.89 7.46 -4.33
CA VAL A 85 9.73 7.52 -3.13
C VAL A 85 8.96 7.20 -1.85
N ALA A 86 7.63 7.08 -1.89
CA ALA A 86 6.77 6.94 -0.70
C ALA A 86 7.12 5.73 0.20
N ALA A 87 7.78 4.71 -0.35
CA ALA A 87 8.22 3.52 0.38
C ALA A 87 9.60 3.66 1.04
N LEU A 88 10.33 4.75 0.79
CA LEU A 88 11.65 5.02 1.36
C LEU A 88 11.53 5.70 2.73
N THR A 89 12.65 5.86 3.46
CA THR A 89 12.67 6.69 4.68
C THR A 89 12.43 8.17 4.35
N ASP A 90 12.07 8.97 5.34
CA ASP A 90 11.80 10.40 5.13
C ASP A 90 13.04 11.15 4.62
N GLU A 91 14.23 10.81 5.10
CA GLU A 91 15.50 11.38 4.65
C GLU A 91 15.83 11.00 3.20
N GLU A 92 15.59 9.74 2.84
CA GLU A 92 15.78 9.26 1.47
C GLU A 92 14.79 9.92 0.51
N GLN A 93 13.50 10.00 0.89
CA GLN A 93 12.48 10.71 0.13
C GLN A 93 12.92 12.14 -0.17
N ASP A 94 13.31 12.90 0.85
CA ASP A 94 13.69 14.30 0.71
C ASP A 94 14.93 14.46 -0.17
N THR A 95 15.90 13.55 -0.03
CA THR A 95 17.12 13.52 -0.87
C THR A 95 16.78 13.29 -2.34
N TRP A 96 15.93 12.30 -2.63
CA TRP A 96 15.55 11.94 -4.00
C TRP A 96 14.67 12.99 -4.66
N LEU A 97 13.72 13.55 -3.91
CA LEU A 97 12.85 14.62 -4.38
C LEU A 97 13.63 15.92 -4.62
N LEU A 98 14.58 16.28 -3.74
CA LEU A 98 15.46 17.43 -3.95
C LEU A 98 16.27 17.30 -5.24
N ARG A 99 16.82 16.10 -5.50
CA ARG A 99 17.56 15.83 -6.74
C ARG A 99 16.66 15.91 -7.97
N ALA A 100 15.45 15.33 -7.89
CA ALA A 100 14.50 15.37 -8.99
C ALA A 100 14.09 16.81 -9.34
N GLU A 101 13.81 17.64 -8.34
CA GLU A 101 13.48 19.05 -8.53
C GLU A 101 14.66 19.83 -9.12
N ARG A 102 15.85 19.70 -8.53
CA ARG A 102 17.05 20.45 -8.96
C ARG A 102 17.50 20.11 -10.37
N LEU A 103 17.37 18.83 -10.76
CA LEU A 103 17.85 18.32 -12.04
C LEU A 103 16.74 18.17 -13.09
N GLY A 104 15.51 18.60 -12.76
CA GLY A 104 14.37 18.53 -13.67
C GLY A 104 14.02 17.11 -14.11
N TRP A 105 14.19 16.12 -13.22
CA TRP A 105 13.89 14.73 -13.57
C TRP A 105 12.39 14.54 -13.75
N SER A 106 12.01 13.78 -14.78
CA SER A 106 10.66 13.22 -14.87
C SER A 106 10.46 12.11 -13.83
N ARG A 107 9.20 11.75 -13.55
CA ARG A 107 8.88 10.60 -12.70
C ARG A 107 9.57 9.32 -13.18
N ASN A 108 9.60 9.09 -14.50
CA ASN A 108 10.23 7.89 -15.08
C ASN A 108 11.75 7.90 -14.91
N GLU A 109 12.38 9.07 -14.99
CA GLU A 109 13.80 9.27 -14.71
C GLU A 109 14.13 8.96 -13.25
N LEU A 110 13.35 9.53 -12.32
CA LEU A 110 13.46 9.27 -10.88
C LEU A 110 13.35 7.77 -10.59
N ARG A 111 12.32 7.10 -11.13
CA ARG A 111 12.13 5.65 -11.01
C ARG A 111 13.34 4.86 -11.52
N ARG A 112 13.89 5.24 -12.68
CA ARG A 112 15.07 4.55 -13.25
C ARG A 112 16.28 4.67 -12.33
N ARG A 113 16.51 5.85 -11.75
CA ARG A 113 17.65 6.11 -10.85
C ARG A 113 17.50 5.42 -9.51
N LEU A 114 16.29 5.37 -8.95
CA LEU A 114 16.00 4.60 -7.73
C LEU A 114 16.32 3.12 -7.90
N ARG A 115 15.92 2.52 -9.04
CA ARG A 115 16.29 1.12 -9.36
C ARG A 115 17.79 0.92 -9.47
N ALA A 116 18.49 1.83 -10.14
CA ALA A 116 19.95 1.75 -10.27
C ALA A 116 20.65 1.84 -8.90
N ALA A 117 20.20 2.74 -8.02
CA ALA A 117 20.73 2.87 -6.67
C ALA A 117 20.49 1.61 -5.83
N ARG A 118 19.31 0.98 -5.94
CA ARG A 118 19.00 -0.29 -5.24
C ARG A 118 19.90 -1.42 -5.71
N ILE A 119 20.15 -1.54 -7.02
CA ILE A 119 21.04 -2.55 -7.58
C ILE A 119 22.48 -2.31 -7.10
N ALA A 120 22.97 -1.06 -7.15
CA ALA A 120 24.30 -0.71 -6.69
C ALA A 120 24.49 -0.99 -5.20
N GLY A 121 23.51 -0.62 -4.35
CA GLY A 121 23.52 -0.94 -2.92
C GLY A 121 23.52 -2.46 -2.67
N SER A 122 22.68 -3.21 -3.40
CA SER A 122 22.61 -4.68 -3.26
C SER A 122 23.90 -5.41 -3.66
N ARG A 123 24.70 -4.82 -4.56
CA ARG A 123 25.98 -5.37 -5.01
C ARG A 123 27.14 -5.03 -4.06
N ALA A 124 27.00 -3.97 -3.26
CA ALA A 124 27.95 -3.59 -2.21
C ALA A 124 27.75 -4.40 -0.90
N THR A 125 26.57 -4.99 -0.68
CA THR A 125 26.20 -5.69 0.57
C THR A 125 25.99 -7.20 0.41
N ALA A 126 26.80 -7.88 -0.41
CA ALA A 126 26.69 -9.33 -0.60
C ALA A 126 27.26 -10.14 0.59
N ALA A 127 26.63 -10.06 1.77
CA ALA A 127 26.56 -11.03 2.88
C ALA A 127 25.54 -10.53 3.94
N PRO A 128 24.99 -11.42 4.79
CA PRO A 128 23.56 -11.75 4.86
C PRO A 128 22.64 -10.56 5.22
N ARG A 129 21.49 -10.51 4.53
CA ARG A 129 20.51 -9.41 4.58
C ARG A 129 19.63 -9.50 5.84
N PRO A 130 19.57 -8.45 6.69
CA PRO A 130 18.42 -8.25 7.55
C PRO A 130 17.28 -7.56 6.77
N ASP A 131 16.05 -7.98 7.01
CA ASP A 131 14.76 -7.31 6.74
C ASP A 131 14.47 -6.82 5.31
N LEU A 132 14.29 -7.76 4.39
CA LEU A 132 13.44 -7.52 3.22
C LEU A 132 11.98 -7.80 3.57
N VAL A 133 11.21 -6.75 3.89
CA VAL A 133 9.74 -6.86 3.94
C VAL A 133 9.23 -7.27 2.54
N GLN A 134 8.68 -8.48 2.43
CA GLN A 134 8.03 -8.97 1.23
C GLN A 134 6.51 -8.82 1.37
N SER A 135 5.86 -8.14 0.43
CA SER A 135 4.40 -8.00 0.43
C SER A 135 3.74 -9.21 -0.24
N VAL A 136 2.93 -9.96 0.50
CA VAL A 136 2.09 -11.05 -0.04
C VAL A 136 0.69 -10.50 -0.32
N LYS A 137 0.17 -10.70 -1.54
CA LYS A 137 -1.23 -10.40 -1.89
C LYS A 137 -2.04 -11.69 -1.92
N LEU A 138 -3.04 -11.77 -1.05
CA LEU A 138 -3.94 -12.91 -0.99
C LEU A 138 -5.31 -12.55 -1.57
N GLN A 139 -5.91 -13.46 -2.31
CA GLN A 139 -7.31 -13.35 -2.77
C GLN A 139 -8.11 -14.37 -1.99
N VAL A 140 -9.02 -13.90 -1.14
CA VAL A 140 -9.86 -14.75 -0.28
C VAL A 140 -11.33 -14.48 -0.55
N SER A 141 -12.15 -15.51 -0.33
CA SER A 141 -13.60 -15.36 -0.40
C SER A 141 -14.11 -14.50 0.76
N VAL A 142 -15.28 -13.89 0.58
CA VAL A 142 -15.95 -13.08 1.61
C VAL A 142 -16.14 -13.88 2.91
N GLN A 143 -16.54 -15.16 2.81
CA GLN A 143 -16.68 -16.02 3.99
C GLN A 143 -15.36 -16.28 4.73
N GLN A 144 -14.23 -16.42 4.02
CA GLN A 144 -12.92 -16.61 4.67
C GLN A 144 -12.47 -15.32 5.37
N HIS A 145 -12.67 -14.19 4.71
CA HIS A 145 -12.38 -12.88 5.27
C HIS A 145 -13.18 -12.60 6.55
N ASP A 146 -14.49 -12.90 6.55
CA ASP A 146 -15.34 -12.70 7.73
C ASP A 146 -14.94 -13.61 8.89
N ARG A 147 -14.55 -14.86 8.61
CA ARG A 147 -14.03 -15.78 9.64
C ARG A 147 -12.73 -15.27 10.26
N TRP A 148 -11.82 -14.73 9.46
CA TRP A 148 -10.54 -14.20 9.94
C TRP A 148 -10.73 -12.93 10.79
N ARG A 149 -11.65 -12.06 10.37
CA ARG A 149 -12.03 -10.89 11.17
C ARG A 149 -12.60 -11.31 12.52
N ALA A 150 -13.55 -12.24 12.54
CA ALA A 150 -14.16 -12.72 13.77
C ALA A 150 -13.14 -13.39 14.71
N ALA A 151 -12.18 -14.15 14.17
CA ALA A 151 -11.11 -14.77 14.95
C ALA A 151 -10.15 -13.73 15.57
N ALA A 152 -9.77 -12.70 14.81
CA ALA A 152 -8.95 -11.60 15.31
C ALA A 152 -9.66 -10.78 16.40
N GLU A 153 -10.97 -10.58 16.29
CA GLU A 153 -11.77 -9.92 17.32
C GLU A 153 -11.80 -10.73 18.64
N MET A 154 -11.82 -12.07 18.57
CA MET A 154 -11.77 -12.93 19.76
C MET A 154 -10.44 -12.85 20.52
N THR A 155 -9.33 -12.56 19.82
CA THR A 155 -8.02 -12.33 20.44
C THR A 155 -7.77 -10.84 20.74
N ASN A 156 -8.74 -9.96 20.47
CA ASN A 156 -8.66 -8.51 20.61
C ASN A 156 -7.48 -7.90 19.82
N GLN A 157 -7.26 -8.38 18.60
CA GLN A 157 -6.20 -7.97 17.70
C GLN A 157 -6.75 -7.44 16.37
N ALA A 158 -5.93 -6.67 15.64
CA ALA A 158 -6.22 -6.31 14.27
C ALA A 158 -6.05 -7.53 13.35
N MET A 159 -6.89 -7.66 12.31
CA MET A 159 -6.92 -8.83 11.44
C MET A 159 -5.58 -9.13 10.75
N ASP A 160 -4.83 -8.08 10.37
CA ASP A 160 -3.50 -8.21 9.78
C ASP A 160 -2.46 -8.73 10.77
N ASP A 161 -2.45 -8.22 12.00
CA ASP A 161 -1.56 -8.70 13.06
C ASP A 161 -1.88 -10.16 13.42
N TRP A 162 -3.16 -10.49 13.55
CA TRP A 162 -3.61 -11.86 13.81
C TRP A 162 -3.22 -12.83 12.70
N ILE A 163 -3.34 -12.42 11.42
CA ILE A 163 -2.91 -13.25 10.28
C ILE A 163 -1.40 -13.47 10.31
N ILE A 164 -0.61 -12.45 10.61
CA ILE A 164 0.86 -12.56 10.66
C ILE A 164 1.27 -13.51 11.80
N GLU A 165 0.74 -13.29 13.01
CA GLU A 165 1.03 -14.13 14.18
C GLU A 165 0.64 -15.58 13.95
N THR A 166 -0.57 -15.83 13.42
CA THR A 166 -1.05 -17.19 13.12
C THR A 166 -0.18 -17.89 12.07
N LEU A 167 0.28 -17.16 11.04
CA LEU A 167 1.17 -17.73 10.02
C LEU A 167 2.57 -17.99 10.55
N ASP A 168 3.08 -17.12 11.42
CA ASP A 168 4.39 -17.26 12.07
C ASP A 168 4.39 -18.42 13.08
N GLU A 169 3.32 -18.61 13.86
CA GLU A 169 3.13 -19.78 14.74
C GLU A 169 3.10 -21.08 13.93
N ALA A 170 2.31 -21.12 12.86
CA ALA A 170 2.21 -22.30 11.98
C ALA A 170 3.54 -22.62 11.28
N ALA A 171 4.33 -21.61 10.93
CA ALA A 171 5.66 -21.77 10.33
C ALA A 171 6.74 -22.13 11.37
N GLY A 172 6.60 -21.66 12.60
CA GLY A 172 7.52 -21.87 13.72
C GLY A 172 7.47 -23.26 14.33
N GLY A 173 6.43 -24.04 14.04
CA GLY A 173 6.36 -25.45 14.42
C GLY A 173 6.02 -25.70 15.89
N GLU A 174 5.28 -24.82 16.53
CA GLU A 174 4.49 -25.19 17.71
C GLU A 174 3.02 -25.17 17.30
N PHE A 175 2.48 -26.33 16.95
CA PHE A 175 1.03 -26.53 16.97
C PHE A 175 0.58 -26.40 18.43
N PRO A 176 -0.25 -25.41 18.82
CA PRO A 176 -1.31 -25.77 19.73
C PRO A 176 -2.24 -26.63 18.89
N VAL A 177 -2.22 -27.94 19.16
CA VAL A 177 -3.28 -28.84 18.72
C VAL A 177 -4.57 -28.24 19.27
N LEU A 178 -5.27 -27.44 18.45
CA LEU A 178 -6.69 -27.23 18.66
C LEU A 178 -7.30 -28.62 18.45
N HIS A 179 -7.48 -29.33 19.56
CA HIS A 179 -8.43 -30.41 19.64
C HIS A 179 -9.76 -29.84 19.16
N GLY A 180 -10.05 -30.03 17.87
CA GLY A 180 -11.42 -30.21 17.44
C GLY A 180 -12.01 -31.34 18.29
N PRO A 181 -13.30 -31.30 18.63
CA PRO A 181 -13.91 -32.31 19.49
C PRO A 181 -13.73 -33.68 18.81
N GLY A 182 -12.74 -34.43 19.30
CA GLY A 182 -12.43 -35.77 18.84
C GLY A 182 -13.55 -36.68 19.27
N GLY A 183 -14.17 -37.33 18.29
CA GLY A 183 -14.96 -38.52 18.55
C GLY A 183 -14.10 -39.55 19.27
N GLU A 184 -14.68 -40.14 20.31
CA GLU A 184 -14.12 -41.29 21.02
C GLU A 184 -13.86 -42.46 20.05
N PRO A 185 -12.67 -43.06 20.06
CA PRO A 185 -12.51 -44.45 19.67
C PRO A 185 -12.52 -45.31 20.94
N ALA A 186 -13.54 -46.16 21.07
CA ALA A 186 -13.59 -47.19 22.10
C ALA A 186 -12.60 -48.32 21.75
N GLY A 187 -11.69 -48.58 22.69
CA GLY A 187 -11.30 -49.92 23.14
C GLY A 187 -10.61 -50.82 22.12
N GLU A 188 -9.29 -50.77 22.14
CA GLU A 188 -8.42 -51.88 21.77
C GLU A 188 -8.58 -53.01 22.80
N ASP A 189 -8.75 -54.26 22.35
CA ASP A 189 -8.25 -55.43 23.07
C ASP A 189 -7.69 -56.40 22.02
N GLN A 190 -6.36 -56.38 21.90
CA GLN A 190 -5.55 -57.41 21.24
C GLN A 190 -5.38 -58.61 22.22
N PRO A 191 -4.56 -59.63 21.90
CA PRO A 191 -4.61 -60.57 20.79
C PRO A 191 -4.57 -62.02 21.35
N GLU A 192 -4.61 -63.04 20.49
CA GLU A 192 -3.51 -64.02 20.35
C GLU A 192 -3.91 -65.18 19.45
N GLN A 193 -2.87 -65.81 18.91
CA GLN A 193 -2.85 -66.71 17.78
C GLN A 193 -3.26 -68.14 18.14
N GLY A 194 -3.78 -68.86 17.15
CA GLY A 194 -4.04 -70.30 17.17
C GLY A 194 -4.76 -70.76 15.91
#